data_AF-A0A0K0ETF0-F1
#
_entry.id   AF-A0A0K0ETF0-F1
#
_cell.length_a   1.000
_cell.length_b   1.000
_cell.length_c   1.000
_cell.angle_alpha   90.00
_cell.angle_beta   90.00
_cell.angle_gamma   90.00
#
_symmetry.space_group_name_H-M   'P 1'
#
loop_
_entity.id
_entity.type
_entity.pdbx_description
1 polymer ?
#
loop_
_entity_poly.entity_id
_entity_poly.type
_entity_poly.pdbx_seq_one_letter_code
_entity_poly.pdbx_strand_id
1 'polypeptide(L)'
;MVYGMWAIVEFFKFVKFKNTDIGEVNKMEEKNESLTQKKATLTLQKMFYLDCFVSISYAIITLSFPGQILKFTLNKPGNLDSFHKLYCRYFGAYMLYSVIMSAVCISLNLKQQKIYAIQRAITQTIVFAIHIFGHWSLGIYSPNHITPFMISGFYITFILSIYFRVKSCDEESNDEENKFFDDNEDDSTFDNSVNYEGKLKTN
;
A
#
# COMPACT_ATOMS: atom_id res chain seq x y z
N MET A 1 -17.13 -22.88 12.24
CA MET A 1 -17.68 -22.62 10.88
C MET A 1 -18.83 -21.59 10.89
N VAL A 2 -19.65 -21.53 11.94
CA VAL A 2 -20.83 -20.63 12.08
C VAL A 2 -20.48 -19.13 12.03
N TYR A 3 -19.32 -18.72 12.55
CA TYR A 3 -18.91 -17.30 12.59
C TYR A 3 -18.64 -16.67 11.20
N GLY A 4 -18.25 -17.45 10.19
CA GLY A 4 -17.97 -16.92 8.85
C GLY A 4 -19.24 -16.60 8.05
N MET A 5 -20.30 -17.38 8.20
CA MET A 5 -21.57 -17.17 7.50
C MET A 5 -22.31 -15.92 8.01
N TRP A 6 -22.22 -15.61 9.30
CA TRP A 6 -22.83 -14.40 9.86
C TRP A 6 -22.21 -13.12 9.29
N ALA A 7 -20.87 -13.08 9.16
CA ALA A 7 -20.17 -11.92 8.59
C ALA A 7 -20.53 -11.66 7.11
N ILE A 8 -20.73 -12.71 6.31
CA ILE A 8 -21.12 -12.59 4.90
C ILE A 8 -22.55 -12.05 4.76
N VAL A 9 -23.48 -12.52 5.60
CA VAL A 9 -24.87 -12.04 5.60
C VAL A 9 -24.97 -10.57 5.99
N GLU A 10 -24.23 -10.14 7.02
CA GLU A 10 -24.18 -8.73 7.42
C GLU A 10 -23.54 -7.86 6.34
N PHE A 11 -22.53 -8.36 5.62
CA PHE A 11 -21.96 -7.65 4.47
C PHE A 11 -22.99 -7.40 3.37
N PHE A 12 -23.82 -8.40 3.02
CA PHE A 12 -24.87 -8.22 2.00
C PHE A 12 -26.01 -7.30 2.46
N LYS A 13 -26.38 -7.34 3.75
CA LYS A 13 -27.35 -6.38 4.32
C LYS A 13 -26.84 -4.94 4.23
N PHE A 14 -25.57 -4.73 4.54
CA PHE A 14 -24.96 -3.40 4.48
C PHE A 14 -24.93 -2.83 3.05
N VAL A 15 -24.72 -3.69 2.05
CA VAL A 15 -24.77 -3.30 0.63
C VAL A 15 -26.19 -2.94 0.19
N LYS A 16 -27.21 -3.71 0.62
CA LYS A 16 -28.61 -3.42 0.24
C LYS A 16 -29.19 -2.17 0.89
N PHE A 17 -28.81 -1.86 2.13
CA PHE A 17 -29.40 -0.73 2.86
C PHE A 17 -29.04 0.64 2.25
N LYS A 18 -27.98 0.70 1.43
CA LYS A 18 -27.45 1.97 0.93
C LYS A 18 -28.13 2.51 -0.34
N ASN A 19 -29.08 1.78 -0.92
CA ASN A 19 -29.69 2.12 -2.22
C ASN A 19 -31.06 2.81 -2.15
N THR A 20 -31.47 3.35 -0.99
CA THR A 20 -32.77 4.03 -0.88
C THR A 20 -32.63 5.52 -0.60
N ASP A 21 -33.26 6.29 -1.50
CA ASP A 21 -33.60 7.72 -1.51
C ASP A 21 -32.65 8.76 -2.13
N ILE A 22 -33.13 9.23 -3.29
CA ILE A 22 -32.57 10.05 -4.38
C ILE A 22 -32.90 11.55 -4.17
N GLY A 23 -32.76 12.04 -2.94
CA GLY A 23 -32.99 13.47 -2.61
C GLY A 23 -31.72 14.30 -2.40
N GLU A 24 -30.55 13.65 -2.27
CA GLU A 24 -29.34 14.21 -1.67
C GLU A 24 -28.24 14.58 -2.68
N VAL A 25 -28.56 14.90 -3.94
CA VAL A 25 -27.58 14.94 -5.06
C VAL A 25 -26.42 15.94 -4.86
N ASN A 26 -26.65 17.14 -4.30
CA ASN A 26 -25.56 18.11 -4.08
C ASN A 26 -24.76 17.82 -2.79
N LYS A 27 -25.40 17.32 -1.73
CA LYS A 27 -24.68 16.77 -0.57
C LYS A 27 -23.95 15.46 -0.93
N MET A 28 -24.41 14.76 -1.96
CA MET A 28 -23.76 13.56 -2.47
C MET A 28 -22.47 13.88 -3.21
N GLU A 29 -22.26 15.06 -3.80
CA GLU A 29 -20.95 15.36 -4.42
C GLU A 29 -19.85 15.48 -3.37
N GLU A 30 -19.99 16.37 -2.37
CA GLU A 30 -19.03 16.48 -1.26
C GLU A 30 -18.89 15.16 -0.46
N LYS A 31 -20.02 14.46 -0.25
CA LYS A 31 -20.00 13.14 0.42
C LYS A 31 -19.41 12.06 -0.48
N ASN A 32 -19.53 12.14 -1.81
CA ASN A 32 -18.91 11.20 -2.74
C ASN A 32 -17.42 11.48 -2.89
N GLU A 33 -16.97 12.73 -2.89
CA GLU A 33 -15.55 13.07 -2.89
C GLU A 33 -14.90 12.55 -1.61
N SER A 34 -15.44 12.88 -0.43
CA SER A 34 -14.95 12.33 0.85
C SER A 34 -15.10 10.80 0.94
N LEU A 35 -16.15 10.19 0.38
CA LEU A 35 -16.27 8.73 0.27
C LEU A 35 -15.24 8.14 -0.70
N THR A 36 -14.89 8.84 -1.78
CA THR A 36 -13.94 8.40 -2.80
C THR A 36 -12.53 8.47 -2.23
N GLN A 37 -12.18 9.54 -1.54
CA GLN A 37 -10.93 9.68 -0.79
C GLN A 37 -10.82 8.59 0.29
N LYS A 38 -11.87 8.40 1.10
CA LYS A 38 -11.92 7.30 2.09
C LYS A 38 -11.81 5.91 1.44
N LYS A 39 -12.42 5.69 0.27
CA LYS A 39 -12.29 4.44 -0.50
C LYS A 39 -10.88 4.27 -1.06
N ALA A 40 -10.23 5.34 -1.52
CA ALA A 40 -8.86 5.33 -2.02
C ALA A 40 -7.90 4.93 -0.89
N THR A 41 -8.03 5.54 0.29
CA THR A 41 -7.28 5.17 1.49
C THR A 41 -7.55 3.71 1.88
N LEU A 42 -8.80 3.26 1.93
CA LEU A 42 -9.14 1.87 2.25
C LEU A 42 -8.55 0.87 1.25
N THR A 43 -8.49 1.22 -0.03
CA THR A 43 -7.90 0.36 -1.06
C THR A 43 -6.39 0.26 -0.88
N LEU A 44 -5.73 1.37 -0.57
CA LEU A 44 -4.30 1.40 -0.29
C LEU A 44 -3.95 0.57 0.95
N GLN A 45 -4.75 0.67 2.02
CA GLN A 45 -4.60 -0.17 3.21
C GLN A 45 -4.70 -1.66 2.87
N LYS A 46 -5.66 -2.07 2.04
CA LYS A 46 -5.80 -3.46 1.59
C LYS A 46 -4.56 -3.94 0.82
N MET A 47 -3.94 -3.08 0.02
CA MET A 47 -2.71 -3.43 -0.69
C MET A 47 -1.55 -3.63 0.29
N PHE A 48 -1.39 -2.78 1.30
CA PHE A 48 -0.36 -2.99 2.34
C PHE A 48 -0.62 -4.26 3.18
N TYR A 49 -1.88 -4.59 3.47
CA TYR A 49 -2.21 -5.86 4.12
C TYR A 49 -1.88 -7.07 3.22
N LEU A 50 -2.15 -6.98 1.92
CA LEU A 50 -1.77 -8.03 0.98
C LEU A 50 -0.25 -8.18 0.89
N ASP A 51 0.49 -7.07 0.89
CA ASP A 51 1.95 -7.06 0.91
C ASP A 51 2.51 -7.73 2.18
N CYS A 52 1.91 -7.42 3.33
CA CYS A 52 2.19 -8.07 4.61
C CYS A 52 1.91 -9.59 4.55
N PHE A 53 0.76 -9.99 3.98
CA PHE A 53 0.38 -11.39 3.83
C PHE A 53 1.34 -12.19 2.91
N VAL A 54 1.75 -11.60 1.78
CA VAL A 54 2.71 -12.23 0.88
C VAL A 54 4.07 -12.36 1.57
N SER A 55 4.52 -11.30 2.24
CA SER A 55 5.80 -11.27 2.94
C SER A 55 5.86 -12.28 4.09
N ILE A 56 4.79 -12.42 4.87
CA ILE A 56 4.75 -13.37 5.99
C ILE A 56 4.67 -14.81 5.50
N SER A 57 3.91 -15.08 4.43
CA SER A 57 3.87 -16.39 3.79
C SER A 57 5.26 -16.80 3.30
N TYR A 58 5.97 -15.85 2.68
CA TYR A 58 7.32 -16.07 2.20
C TYR A 58 8.33 -16.28 3.34
N ALA A 59 8.21 -15.51 4.44
CA ALA A 59 9.01 -15.70 5.64
C ALA A 59 8.80 -17.09 6.28
N ILE A 60 7.54 -17.53 6.42
CA ILE A 60 7.19 -18.84 6.99
C ILE A 60 7.77 -19.97 6.14
N ILE A 61 7.60 -19.91 4.82
CA ILE A 61 8.10 -20.94 3.90
C ILE A 61 9.63 -21.03 4.01
N THR A 62 10.31 -19.88 4.00
CA THR A 62 11.77 -19.81 4.03
C THR A 62 12.36 -20.27 5.36
N LEU A 63 11.72 -19.94 6.48
CA LEU A 63 12.14 -20.38 7.81
C LEU A 63 11.89 -21.89 8.03
N SER A 64 10.74 -22.39 7.60
CA SER A 64 10.29 -23.75 7.86
C SER A 64 10.97 -24.79 6.96
N PHE A 65 11.18 -24.48 5.67
CA PHE A 65 11.61 -25.45 4.67
C PHE A 65 12.85 -25.02 3.85
N PRO A 66 13.95 -24.54 4.47
CA PRO A 66 15.11 -24.05 3.73
C PRO A 66 15.74 -25.11 2.83
N GLY A 67 15.76 -26.38 3.28
CA GLY A 67 16.33 -27.48 2.50
C GLY A 67 15.55 -27.78 1.21
N GLN A 68 14.22 -27.67 1.24
CA GLN A 68 13.38 -27.89 0.07
C GLN A 68 13.54 -26.74 -0.93
N ILE A 69 13.54 -25.50 -0.44
CA ILE A 69 13.72 -24.30 -1.27
C ILE A 69 15.08 -24.35 -1.98
N LEU A 70 16.14 -24.65 -1.25
CA LEU A 70 17.49 -24.72 -1.83
C LEU A 70 17.60 -25.86 -2.85
N LYS A 71 17.01 -27.03 -2.57
CA LYS A 71 16.98 -28.16 -3.52
C LYS A 71 16.20 -27.84 -4.79
N PHE A 72 15.13 -27.05 -4.68
CA PHE A 72 14.32 -26.63 -5.82
C PHE A 72 15.04 -25.55 -6.64
N THR A 73 15.68 -24.59 -5.98
CA THR A 73 16.30 -23.44 -6.66
C THR A 73 17.69 -23.76 -7.21
N LEU A 74 18.50 -24.57 -6.52
CA LEU A 74 19.90 -24.82 -6.89
C LEU A 74 20.05 -26.14 -7.64
N ASN A 75 20.88 -26.15 -8.68
CA ASN A 75 21.07 -27.31 -9.56
C ASN A 75 21.82 -28.47 -8.87
N LYS A 76 22.67 -28.17 -7.88
CA LYS A 76 23.54 -29.15 -7.20
C LYS A 76 23.19 -29.30 -5.70
N PRO A 77 22.19 -30.13 -5.35
CA PRO A 77 21.78 -30.29 -3.95
C PRO A 77 22.85 -30.94 -3.06
N GLY A 78 23.79 -31.70 -3.63
CA GLY A 78 24.84 -32.41 -2.88
C GLY A 78 25.87 -31.51 -2.19
N ASN A 79 25.96 -30.23 -2.56
CA ASN A 79 26.91 -29.27 -1.97
C ASN A 79 26.26 -28.32 -0.96
N LEU A 80 24.99 -28.55 -0.58
CA LEU A 80 24.28 -27.69 0.35
C LEU A 80 24.68 -28.01 1.79
N ASP A 81 25.65 -27.25 2.29
CA ASP A 81 26.05 -27.32 3.70
C ASP A 81 25.00 -26.72 4.65
N SER A 82 25.32 -26.74 5.95
CA SER A 82 24.51 -26.11 6.99
C SER A 82 24.44 -24.58 6.84
N PHE A 83 25.46 -23.94 6.28
CA PHE A 83 25.50 -22.48 6.10
C PHE A 83 24.49 -22.02 5.06
N HIS A 84 24.32 -22.72 3.94
CA HIS A 84 23.30 -22.39 2.94
C HIS A 84 21.90 -22.41 3.56
N LYS A 85 21.61 -23.43 4.37
CA LYS A 85 20.33 -23.53 5.10
C LYS A 85 20.16 -22.40 6.11
N LEU A 86 21.24 -22.03 6.80
CA LEU A 86 21.24 -20.92 7.75
C LEU A 86 20.98 -19.58 7.06
N TYR A 87 21.68 -19.27 5.96
CA TYR A 87 21.47 -18.05 5.17
C TYR A 87 20.06 -17.97 4.59
N CYS A 88 19.50 -19.10 4.13
CA CYS A 88 18.11 -19.16 3.70
C CYS A 88 17.17 -18.75 4.86
N ARG A 89 17.37 -19.30 6.06
CA ARG A 89 16.58 -18.89 7.24
C ARG A 89 16.77 -17.41 7.60
N TYR A 90 18.00 -16.89 7.53
CA TYR A 90 18.25 -15.47 7.77
C TYR A 90 17.50 -14.60 6.77
N PHE A 91 17.46 -14.98 5.50
CA PHE A 91 16.64 -14.28 4.52
C PHE A 91 15.16 -14.29 4.91
N GLY A 92 14.61 -15.43 5.34
CA GLY A 92 13.25 -15.51 5.89
C GLY A 92 13.03 -14.60 7.11
N ALA A 93 14.02 -14.51 8.01
CA ALA A 93 13.96 -13.61 9.16
C ALA A 93 14.01 -12.13 8.74
N TYR A 94 14.85 -11.76 7.77
CA TYR A 94 14.89 -10.40 7.22
C TYR A 94 13.56 -10.02 6.55
N MET A 95 12.81 -10.98 5.99
CA MET A 95 11.48 -10.71 5.46
C MET A 95 10.46 -10.34 6.54
N LEU A 96 10.67 -10.69 7.81
CA LEU A 96 9.81 -10.20 8.91
C LEU A 96 9.86 -8.68 9.06
N TYR A 97 10.99 -8.06 8.74
CA TYR A 97 11.07 -6.60 8.69
C TYR A 97 10.06 -6.02 7.71
N SER A 98 9.95 -6.61 6.52
CA SER A 98 8.94 -6.17 5.53
C SER A 98 7.50 -6.40 5.99
N VAL A 99 7.23 -7.49 6.71
CA VAL A 99 5.91 -7.75 7.31
C VAL A 99 5.54 -6.64 8.30
N ILE A 100 6.45 -6.34 9.22
CA ILE A 100 6.23 -5.31 10.25
C ILE A 100 6.07 -3.94 9.58
N MET A 101 6.97 -3.59 8.65
CA MET A 101 6.92 -2.29 7.99
C MET A 101 5.66 -2.12 7.16
N SER A 102 5.20 -3.12 6.40
CA SER A 102 3.95 -3.03 5.65
C SER A 102 2.72 -2.89 6.56
N ALA A 103 2.73 -3.52 7.73
CA ALA A 103 1.66 -3.34 8.72
C ALA A 103 1.67 -1.93 9.35
N VAL A 104 2.85 -1.41 9.70
CA VAL A 104 3.03 -0.07 10.28
C VAL A 104 2.71 1.03 9.26
N CYS A 105 3.05 0.81 7.98
CA CYS A 105 2.87 1.75 6.87
C CYS A 105 1.44 2.32 6.79
N ILE A 106 0.45 1.52 7.17
CA ILE A 106 -0.98 1.87 7.19
C ILE A 106 -1.26 3.08 8.09
N SER A 107 -0.47 3.26 9.14
CA SER A 107 -0.61 4.35 10.11
C SER A 107 0.32 5.54 9.83
N LEU A 108 1.17 5.45 8.79
CA LEU A 108 2.13 6.49 8.44
C LEU A 108 1.55 7.49 7.43
N ASN A 109 2.17 8.66 7.32
CA ASN A 109 1.79 9.68 6.34
C ASN A 109 2.13 9.24 4.90
N LEU A 110 1.41 9.78 3.91
CA LEU A 110 1.59 9.41 2.48
C LEU A 110 3.04 9.54 2.00
N LYS A 111 3.76 10.60 2.42
CA LYS A 111 5.19 10.79 2.13
C LYS A 111 6.04 9.60 2.60
N GLN A 112 5.78 9.08 3.81
CA GLN A 112 6.50 7.93 4.36
C GLN A 112 6.09 6.62 3.67
N GLN A 113 4.80 6.46 3.35
CA GLN A 113 4.30 5.31 2.60
C GLN A 113 4.95 5.21 1.22
N LYS A 114 5.14 6.37 0.56
CA LYS A 114 5.81 6.49 -0.75
C LYS A 114 7.28 6.06 -0.66
N ILE A 115 8.01 6.54 0.34
CA ILE A 115 9.41 6.15 0.58
C ILE A 115 9.51 4.65 0.83
N TYR A 116 8.63 4.08 1.65
CA TYR A 116 8.58 2.65 1.91
C TYR A 116 8.34 1.84 0.63
N ALA A 117 7.34 2.24 -0.18
CA ALA A 117 7.05 1.58 -1.45
C ALA A 117 8.25 1.59 -2.42
N ILE A 118 9.00 2.69 -2.49
CA ILE A 118 10.25 2.79 -3.26
C ILE A 118 11.31 1.82 -2.73
N GLN A 119 11.58 1.84 -1.42
CA GLN A 119 12.55 0.92 -0.80
C GLN A 119 12.19 -0.55 -1.03
N ARG A 120 10.89 -0.86 -0.98
CA ARG A 120 10.38 -2.20 -1.25
C ARG A 120 10.56 -2.59 -2.71
N ALA A 121 10.28 -1.68 -3.65
CA ALA A 121 10.50 -1.89 -5.07
C ALA A 121 11.98 -2.15 -5.40
N ILE A 122 12.89 -1.38 -4.80
CA ILE A 122 14.34 -1.56 -4.97
C ILE A 122 14.76 -2.94 -4.46
N THR A 123 14.33 -3.31 -3.26
CA THR A 123 14.68 -4.60 -2.65
C THR A 123 14.19 -5.76 -3.52
N GLN A 124 12.95 -5.69 -4.01
CA GLN A 124 12.41 -6.73 -4.87
C GLN A 124 13.11 -6.78 -6.24
N THR A 125 13.50 -5.62 -6.78
CA THR A 125 14.31 -5.54 -8.01
C THR A 125 15.67 -6.20 -7.83
N ILE A 126 16.30 -6.04 -6.67
CA ILE A 126 17.56 -6.74 -6.33
C ILE A 126 17.34 -8.26 -6.29
N VAL A 127 16.27 -8.72 -5.64
CA VAL A 127 15.92 -10.16 -5.61
C VAL A 127 15.70 -10.70 -7.02
N PHE A 128 14.97 -9.97 -7.86
CA PHE A 128 14.76 -10.31 -9.27
C PHE A 128 16.06 -10.35 -10.07
N ALA A 129 16.96 -9.38 -9.89
CA ALA A 129 18.27 -9.36 -10.52
C ALA A 129 19.15 -10.54 -10.08
N ILE A 130 19.09 -10.95 -8.80
CA ILE A 130 19.76 -12.15 -8.30
C ILE A 130 19.25 -13.40 -9.01
N HIS A 131 17.94 -13.50 -9.26
CA HIS A 131 17.39 -14.59 -10.07
C HIS A 131 17.93 -14.59 -11.50
N ILE A 132 17.98 -13.42 -12.14
CA ILE A 132 18.54 -13.30 -13.50
C ILE A 132 20.00 -13.75 -13.51
N PHE A 133 20.80 -13.22 -12.60
CA PHE A 133 22.22 -13.51 -12.55
C PHE A 133 22.49 -14.99 -12.20
N GLY A 134 21.78 -15.54 -11.23
CA GLY A 134 21.92 -16.92 -10.79
C GLY A 134 21.59 -17.95 -11.87
N HIS A 135 20.65 -17.64 -12.77
CA HIS A 135 20.25 -18.55 -13.85
C HIS A 135 21.01 -18.32 -15.15
N TRP A 136 20.99 -17.10 -15.69
CA TRP A 136 21.52 -16.83 -17.03
C TRP A 136 23.03 -16.59 -17.03
N SER A 137 23.59 -16.03 -15.96
CA SER A 137 25.04 -15.75 -15.90
C SER A 137 25.83 -16.91 -15.31
N LEU A 138 25.41 -17.44 -14.15
CA LEU A 138 26.18 -18.44 -13.42
C LEU A 138 25.74 -19.89 -13.66
N GLY A 139 24.52 -20.13 -14.17
CA GLY A 139 23.98 -21.48 -14.34
C GLY A 139 23.84 -22.28 -13.04
N ILE A 140 23.79 -21.61 -11.89
CA ILE A 140 23.68 -22.25 -10.56
C ILE A 140 22.22 -22.61 -10.27
N TYR A 141 21.29 -21.81 -10.77
CA TYR A 141 19.87 -22.02 -10.54
C TYR A 141 19.31 -23.09 -11.48
N SER A 142 18.64 -24.08 -10.89
CA SER A 142 17.95 -25.14 -11.62
C SER A 142 16.82 -24.54 -12.46
N PRO A 143 16.39 -25.15 -13.58
CA PRO A 143 15.25 -24.66 -14.36
C PRO A 143 13.97 -24.44 -13.54
N ASN A 144 13.80 -25.16 -12.43
CA ASN A 144 12.64 -25.03 -11.54
C ASN A 144 12.55 -23.66 -10.87
N HIS A 145 13.66 -22.93 -10.73
CA HIS A 145 13.65 -21.57 -10.17
C HIS A 145 12.88 -20.55 -11.04
N ILE A 146 12.44 -20.91 -12.26
CA ILE A 146 11.63 -20.03 -13.11
C ILE A 146 10.35 -19.58 -12.39
N THR A 147 9.78 -20.43 -11.55
CA THR A 147 8.55 -20.11 -10.79
C THR A 147 8.80 -18.98 -9.78
N PRO A 148 9.77 -19.07 -8.85
CA PRO A 148 10.07 -17.96 -7.96
C PRO A 148 10.57 -16.71 -8.70
N PHE A 149 11.27 -16.87 -9.84
CA PHE A 149 11.62 -15.73 -10.71
C PHE A 149 10.39 -14.99 -11.23
N MET A 150 9.40 -15.70 -11.78
CA MET A 150 8.16 -15.11 -12.28
C MET A 150 7.34 -14.46 -11.15
N ILE A 151 7.24 -15.13 -10.00
CA ILE A 151 6.58 -14.57 -8.80
C ILE A 151 7.26 -13.26 -8.39
N SER A 152 8.60 -13.23 -8.38
CA SER A 152 9.36 -12.02 -8.07
C SER A 152 9.04 -10.88 -9.05
N GLY A 153 8.98 -11.17 -10.35
CA GLY A 153 8.63 -10.18 -11.38
C GLY A 153 7.21 -9.62 -11.22
N PHE A 154 6.21 -10.48 -11.00
CA PHE A 154 4.83 -10.06 -10.72
C PHE A 154 4.71 -9.29 -9.41
N TYR A 155 5.53 -9.62 -8.42
CA TYR A 155 5.51 -8.91 -7.15
C TYR A 155 6.10 -7.50 -7.28
N ILE A 156 7.11 -7.27 -8.14
CA ILE A 156 7.59 -5.92 -8.47
C ILE A 156 6.44 -5.06 -9.03
N THR A 157 5.67 -5.58 -9.98
CA THR A 157 4.56 -4.82 -10.59
C THR A 157 3.48 -4.49 -9.57
N PHE A 158 3.21 -5.40 -8.63
CA PHE A 158 2.34 -5.15 -7.49
C PHE A 158 2.87 -4.02 -6.59
N ILE A 159 4.16 -4.02 -6.23
CA ILE A 159 4.74 -2.93 -5.42
C ILE A 159 4.73 -1.60 -6.16
N LEU A 160 4.99 -1.60 -7.48
CA LEU A 160 4.86 -0.39 -8.29
C LEU A 160 3.42 0.12 -8.34
N SER A 161 2.42 -0.77 -8.35
CA SER A 161 1.02 -0.39 -8.25
C SER A 161 0.72 0.31 -6.91
N ILE A 162 1.28 -0.17 -5.80
CA ILE A 162 1.21 0.53 -4.50
C ILE A 162 1.84 1.92 -4.63
N TYR A 163 3.06 2.01 -5.16
CA TYR A 163 3.75 3.29 -5.31
C TYR A 163 2.94 4.32 -6.10
N PHE A 164 2.43 3.95 -7.29
CA PHE A 164 1.63 4.86 -8.10
C PHE A 164 0.33 5.26 -7.39
N ARG A 165 -0.28 4.34 -6.63
CA ARG A 165 -1.49 4.66 -5.88
C ARG A 165 -1.25 5.59 -4.70
N VAL A 166 -0.15 5.40 -3.96
CA VAL A 166 0.27 6.35 -2.92
C VAL A 166 0.53 7.72 -3.55
N LYS A 167 1.23 7.75 -4.69
CA LYS A 167 1.53 8.99 -5.42
C LYS A 167 0.25 9.73 -5.83
N SER A 168 -0.73 9.03 -6.41
CA SER A 168 -2.00 9.65 -6.79
C SER A 168 -2.74 10.23 -5.57
N CYS A 169 -2.77 9.52 -4.44
CA CYS A 169 -3.39 10.05 -3.22
C CYS A 169 -2.64 11.28 -2.65
N ASP A 170 -1.31 11.31 -2.77
CA ASP A 170 -0.46 12.43 -2.33
C ASP A 170 -0.73 13.68 -3.20
N GLU A 171 -0.87 13.50 -4.52
CA GLU A 171 -1.21 14.56 -5.48
C GLU A 171 -2.63 15.10 -5.23
N GLU A 172 -3.63 14.22 -5.12
CA GLU A 172 -5.03 14.61 -4.81
C GLU A 172 -5.13 15.44 -3.52
N SER A 173 -4.40 15.06 -2.46
CA SER A 173 -4.41 15.82 -1.21
C SER A 173 -3.78 17.21 -1.31
N ASN A 174 -2.77 17.39 -2.15
CA ASN A 174 -2.15 18.70 -2.36
C ASN A 174 -3.05 19.62 -3.19
N ASP A 175 -3.78 19.06 -4.16
CA ASP A 175 -4.73 19.83 -4.99
C ASP A 175 -5.93 20.33 -4.18
N GLU A 176 -6.45 19.51 -3.25
CA GLU A 176 -7.49 19.92 -2.30
C GLU A 176 -7.01 21.02 -1.35
N GLU A 177 -5.78 20.90 -0.83
CA GLU A 177 -5.18 21.93 0.04
C GLU A 177 -5.01 23.26 -0.71
N ASN A 178 -4.52 23.23 -1.96
CA ASN A 178 -4.36 24.45 -2.77
C ASN A 178 -5.69 25.13 -3.09
N LYS A 179 -6.75 24.38 -3.42
CA LYS A 179 -8.09 24.96 -3.65
C LYS A 179 -8.64 25.63 -2.40
N PHE A 180 -8.47 25.00 -1.24
CA PHE A 180 -8.90 25.58 0.03
C PHE A 180 -8.17 26.88 0.37
N PHE A 181 -6.90 27.02 -0.02
CA PHE A 181 -6.17 28.28 0.17
C PHE A 181 -6.59 29.39 -0.81
N ASP A 182 -6.83 29.04 -2.09
CA ASP A 182 -7.26 30.01 -3.11
C ASP A 182 -8.64 30.62 -2.76
N ASP A 183 -9.60 29.79 -2.33
CA ASP A 183 -10.94 30.26 -1.92
C ASP A 183 -10.94 31.17 -0.68
N ASN A 184 -9.91 31.08 0.18
CA ASN A 184 -9.81 31.87 1.41
C ASN A 184 -9.07 33.21 1.23
N GLU A 185 -8.25 33.38 0.19
CA GLU A 185 -7.55 34.66 -0.04
C GLU A 185 -8.49 35.75 -0.59
N ASP A 186 -9.55 35.37 -1.30
CA ASP A 186 -10.51 36.31 -1.89
C ASP A 186 -11.44 37.01 -0.88
N ASP A 187 -11.60 36.47 0.35
CA ASP A 187 -12.49 37.05 1.38
C ASP A 187 -11.79 38.07 2.32
N SER A 188 -10.53 38.43 2.06
CA SER A 188 -9.78 39.38 2.91
C SER A 188 -9.91 40.86 2.55
N THR A 189 -10.82 41.22 1.64
CA THR A 189 -11.09 42.62 1.25
C THR A 189 -12.54 43.04 1.51
N PHE A 190 -12.94 43.16 2.78
CA PHE A 190 -14.13 43.93 3.12
C PHE A 190 -13.90 44.90 4.30
N ASP A 191 -13.40 46.07 3.90
CA ASP A 191 -13.87 47.38 4.30
C ASP A 191 -13.80 47.76 5.80
N ASN A 192 -12.61 48.22 6.21
CA ASN A 192 -12.39 49.11 7.35
C ASN A 192 -13.01 50.50 7.08
N SER A 193 -14.33 50.62 7.08
CA SER A 193 -15.02 51.92 6.92
C SER A 193 -16.24 52.08 7.84
N VAL A 194 -16.11 51.71 9.12
CA VAL A 194 -17.03 52.19 10.16
C VAL A 194 -16.54 53.56 10.65
N ASN A 195 -16.65 54.59 9.79
CA ASN A 195 -16.42 55.97 10.21
C ASN A 195 -17.71 56.51 10.83
N TYR A 196 -17.70 56.58 12.16
CA TYR A 196 -18.74 57.14 13.00
C TYR A 196 -18.92 58.64 12.75
N GLU A 197 -19.86 59.04 11.90
CA GLU A 197 -20.46 60.39 11.99
C GLU A 197 -21.92 60.28 12.42
N GLY A 198 -22.09 59.97 13.71
CA GLY A 198 -23.32 60.22 14.45
C GLY A 198 -23.57 61.71 14.58
N LYS A 199 -24.21 62.34 13.59
CA LYS A 199 -24.84 63.65 13.76
C LYS A 199 -26.20 63.48 14.43
N LEU A 200 -26.16 63.56 15.76
CA LEU A 200 -27.27 63.80 16.67
C LEU A 200 -28.20 64.89 16.11
N LYS A 201 -29.43 64.52 15.78
CA LYS A 201 -30.54 65.47 15.69
C LYS A 201 -30.99 65.80 17.12
N THR A 202 -30.59 66.96 17.61
CA THR A 202 -31.13 67.53 18.85
C THR A 202 -32.17 68.59 18.51
N ASN A 203 -33.40 68.30 18.96
CA ASN A 203 -34.62 69.13 19.09
C ASN A 203 -35.16 69.84 17.85
#